data_AF-A0A970ECW7-F1
#
_entry.id   AF-A0A970ECW7-F1
#
_cell.length_a   1.000
_cell.length_b   1.000
_cell.length_c   1.000
_cell.angle_alpha   90.00
_cell.angle_beta   90.00
_cell.angle_gamma   90.00
#
_symmetry.space_group_name_H-M   'P 1'
#
loop_
_entity.id
_entity.type
_entity.pdbx_description
1 polymer ?
#
loop_
_entity_poly.entity_id
_entity_poly.type
_entity_poly.pdbx_seq_one_letter_code
_entity_poly.pdbx_strand_id
1 'polypeptide(L)'
;MYLETVKTVLVAIITLFSHLLEVCGAIIILYAGLRTFLFFVRSGQDGREMRLAFARFLVFGLEFKLGGEILRTVVVHSLEEVFVLAAIIALRFILNLILHWEIHQERRDEANEIFHKLTKRGKE
;
A
#
# COMPACT_ATOMS: atom_id res chain seq x y z
N MET A 1 33.19 -5.67 -26.50
CA MET A 1 33.83 -5.20 -25.26
C MET A 1 33.16 -3.93 -24.72
N TYR A 2 33.19 -2.79 -25.43
CA TYR A 2 32.55 -1.54 -24.97
C TYR A 2 31.05 -1.67 -24.66
N LEU A 3 30.28 -2.36 -25.52
CA LEU A 3 28.84 -2.51 -25.33
C LEU A 3 28.48 -3.29 -24.05
N GLU A 4 29.29 -4.31 -23.70
CA GLU A 4 29.09 -5.12 -22.50
C GLU A 4 29.39 -4.32 -21.23
N THR A 5 30.49 -3.56 -21.22
CA THR A 5 30.83 -2.67 -20.10
C THR A 5 29.75 -1.63 -19.85
N VAL A 6 29.21 -1.01 -20.91
CA VAL A 6 28.12 -0.03 -20.80
C VAL A 6 26.85 -0.67 -20.21
N LYS A 7 26.48 -1.87 -20.67
CA LYS A 7 25.34 -2.61 -20.10
C LYS A 7 25.54 -2.94 -18.62
N THR A 8 26.71 -3.44 -18.22
CA THR A 8 27.00 -3.77 -16.82
C THR A 8 26.89 -2.55 -15.91
N VAL A 9 27.44 -1.40 -16.35
CA VAL A 9 27.36 -0.15 -15.58
C VAL A 9 25.91 0.33 -15.48
N LEU A 10 25.14 0.28 -16.56
CA LEU A 10 23.72 0.64 -16.57
C LEU A 10 22.90 -0.25 -15.62
N VAL A 11 23.11 -1.56 -15.67
CA VAL A 11 22.44 -2.54 -14.78
C VAL A 11 22.76 -2.26 -13.32
N ALA A 12 24.02 -1.98 -13.00
CA ALA A 12 24.45 -1.67 -11.63
C ALA A 12 23.78 -0.41 -11.09
N ILE A 13 23.72 0.66 -11.90
CA ILE A 13 23.05 1.92 -11.54
C ILE A 13 21.57 1.69 -11.29
N ILE A 14 20.87 1.03 -12.23
CA ILE A 14 19.42 0.82 -12.11
C ILE A 14 19.10 -0.10 -10.93
N THR A 15 19.89 -1.14 -10.70
CA THR A 15 19.74 -2.03 -9.54
C THR A 15 19.91 -1.27 -8.24
N LEU A 16 20.88 -0.35 -8.16
CA LEU A 16 21.08 0.50 -7.00
C LEU A 16 19.85 1.38 -6.74
N PHE A 17 19.34 2.09 -7.75
CA PHE A 17 18.15 2.93 -7.61
C PHE A 17 16.89 2.13 -7.24
N SER A 18 16.73 0.93 -7.81
CA SER A 18 15.65 0.02 -7.45
C SER A 18 15.64 -0.31 -5.95
N HIS A 19 16.79 -0.70 -5.40
CA HIS A 19 16.92 -0.98 -3.96
C HIS A 19 16.68 0.27 -3.11
N LEU A 20 17.16 1.44 -3.54
CA LEU A 20 16.92 2.69 -2.81
C LEU A 20 15.42 3.01 -2.73
N LEU A 21 14.68 2.88 -3.82
CA LEU A 21 13.23 3.07 -3.84
C LEU A 21 12.54 2.06 -2.92
N GLU A 22 12.99 0.81 -2.93
CA GLU A 22 12.44 -0.23 -2.08
C GLU A 22 12.61 0.08 -0.58
N VAL A 23 13.82 0.48 -0.19
CA VAL A 23 14.15 0.84 1.19
C VAL A 23 13.37 2.09 1.62
N CYS A 24 13.28 3.12 0.76
CA CYS A 24 12.47 4.31 1.04
C CYS A 24 11.00 3.96 1.29
N GLY A 25 10.39 3.14 0.41
CA GLY A 25 9.02 2.68 0.57
C GLY A 25 8.81 1.90 1.88
N ALA A 26 9.76 1.03 2.22
CA ALA A 26 9.73 0.27 3.48
C ALA A 26 9.81 1.19 4.72
N ILE A 27 10.69 2.20 4.71
CA ILE A 27 10.84 3.17 5.80
C ILE A 27 9.55 3.96 6.00
N ILE A 28 8.92 4.43 4.92
CA ILE A 28 7.65 5.18 4.99
C ILE A 28 6.55 4.33 5.65
N ILE A 29 6.41 3.07 5.23
CA ILE A 29 5.42 2.14 5.78
C ILE A 29 5.70 1.85 7.26
N LEU A 30 6.96 1.59 7.60
CA LEU A 30 7.39 1.34 8.99
C LEU A 30 7.09 2.53 9.90
N TYR A 31 7.46 3.74 9.48
CA TYR A 31 7.21 4.96 10.23
C TYR A 31 5.70 5.19 10.45
N ALA A 32 4.90 5.07 9.39
CA ALA A 32 3.47 5.27 9.48
C ALA A 32 2.78 4.21 10.35
N GLY A 33 3.22 2.96 10.25
CA GLY A 33 2.74 1.85 11.08
C GLY A 33 3.06 2.05 12.54
N LEU A 34 4.33 2.36 12.86
CA LEU A 34 4.76 2.61 14.23
C LEU A 34 4.01 3.79 14.86
N ARG A 35 3.88 4.90 14.14
CA ARG A 35 3.16 6.08 14.62
C ARG A 35 1.69 5.76 14.93
N THR A 36 1.02 5.05 14.03
CA THR A 36 -0.39 4.69 14.19
C THR A 36 -0.58 3.68 15.33
N PHE A 37 0.31 2.70 15.43
CA PHE A 37 0.29 1.69 16.50
C PHE A 37 0.51 2.31 17.88
N LEU A 38 1.52 3.18 18.03
CA LEU A 38 1.79 3.85 19.31
C LEU A 38 0.62 4.74 19.75
N PHE A 39 -0.03 5.42 18.81
CA PHE A 39 -1.23 6.21 19.11
C PHE A 39 -2.38 5.32 19.58
N PHE A 40 -2.65 4.23 18.88
CA PHE A 40 -3.70 3.28 19.25
C PHE A 40 -3.50 2.73 20.66
N VAL A 41 -2.28 2.27 20.98
CA VAL A 41 -1.95 1.72 22.30
C VAL A 41 -2.08 2.77 23.41
N ARG A 42 -1.70 4.03 23.16
CA ARG A 42 -1.79 5.10 24.18
C ARG A 42 -3.21 5.65 24.37
N SER A 43 -3.97 5.80 23.29
CA SER A 43 -5.26 6.49 23.33
C SER A 43 -6.43 5.53 23.57
N GLY A 44 -6.24 4.22 23.33
CA GLY A 44 -7.30 3.20 23.43
C GLY A 44 -8.48 3.42 22.49
N GLN A 45 -8.37 4.37 21.56
CA GLN A 45 -9.40 4.78 20.63
C GLN A 45 -8.92 4.56 19.21
N ASP A 46 -9.81 4.03 18.37
CA ASP A 46 -9.53 3.88 16.95
C ASP A 46 -9.75 5.23 16.25
N GLY A 47 -8.65 5.98 16.08
CA GLY A 47 -8.67 7.29 15.46
C GLY A 47 -8.87 7.16 13.94
N ARG A 48 -10.12 7.35 13.46
CA ARG A 48 -10.47 7.26 12.03
C ARG A 48 -9.53 8.10 11.14
N GLU A 49 -9.18 9.30 11.58
CA GLU A 49 -8.25 10.18 10.84
C GLU A 49 -6.83 9.60 10.77
N MET A 50 -6.38 8.92 11.82
CA MET A 50 -5.07 8.30 11.91
C MET A 50 -4.98 7.04 11.04
N ARG A 51 -6.04 6.23 11.01
CA ARG A 51 -6.18 5.10 10.06
C ARG A 51 -6.16 5.56 8.60
N LEU A 52 -6.87 6.64 8.28
CA LEU A 52 -6.84 7.21 6.93
C LEU A 52 -5.46 7.77 6.57
N ALA A 53 -4.77 8.42 7.52
CA ALA A 53 -3.40 8.87 7.32
C ALA A 53 -2.44 7.70 7.09
N PHE A 54 -2.55 6.64 7.88
CA PHE A 54 -1.78 5.40 7.70
C PHE A 54 -2.00 4.80 6.32
N ALA A 55 -3.26 4.66 5.88
CA ALA A 55 -3.58 4.13 4.56
C ALA A 55 -2.93 4.94 3.43
N ARG A 56 -2.90 6.28 3.52
CA ARG A 56 -2.22 7.13 2.53
C ARG A 56 -0.71 6.88 2.49
N PHE A 57 -0.06 6.80 3.64
CA PHE A 57 1.39 6.48 3.70
C PHE A 57 1.68 5.07 3.20
N LEU A 58 0.78 4.13 3.44
CA LEU A 58 0.90 2.77 2.96
C LEU A 58 0.87 2.76 1.42
N VAL A 59 -0.15 3.36 0.80
CA VAL A 59 -0.22 3.51 -0.67
C VAL A 59 1.04 4.19 -1.23
N PHE A 60 1.46 5.30 -0.63
CA PHE A 60 2.66 6.02 -1.07
C PHE A 60 3.92 5.15 -1.00
N GLY A 61 4.14 4.44 0.11
CA GLY A 61 5.27 3.51 0.23
C GLY A 61 5.21 2.36 -0.78
N LEU A 62 4.00 1.91 -1.14
CA LEU A 62 3.80 0.90 -2.17
C LEU A 62 4.14 1.42 -3.58
N GLU A 63 3.85 2.68 -3.88
CA GLU A 63 4.23 3.32 -5.16
C GLU A 63 5.76 3.35 -5.32
N PHE A 64 6.52 3.61 -4.24
CA PHE A 64 7.98 3.52 -4.27
C PHE A 64 8.48 2.09 -4.54
N LYS A 65 7.90 1.07 -3.89
CA LYS A 65 8.28 -0.34 -4.15
C LYS A 65 7.98 -0.72 -5.60
N LEU A 66 6.82 -0.30 -6.11
CA LEU A 66 6.42 -0.54 -7.51
C LEU A 66 7.36 0.18 -8.49
N GLY A 67 7.77 1.42 -8.20
CA GLY A 67 8.75 2.15 -9.01
C GLY A 67 10.11 1.46 -9.09
N GLY A 68 10.61 0.92 -7.97
CA GLY A 68 11.87 0.17 -7.94
C GLY A 68 11.80 -1.11 -8.78
N GLU A 69 10.66 -1.79 -8.72
CA GLU A 69 10.41 -3.03 -9.42
C GLU A 69 10.22 -2.81 -10.95
N ILE A 70 9.57 -1.71 -11.35
CA ILE A 70 9.54 -1.25 -12.76
C ILE A 70 10.96 -0.97 -13.26
N LEU A 71 11.78 -0.26 -12.47
CA LEU A 71 13.16 0.06 -12.88
C LEU A 71 13.96 -1.21 -13.17
N ARG A 72 13.80 -2.24 -12.33
CA ARG A 72 14.48 -3.53 -12.48
C ARG A 72 14.04 -4.28 -13.74
N THR A 73 12.74 -4.31 -14.03
CA THR A 73 12.18 -5.01 -15.20
C THR A 73 12.49 -4.34 -16.54
N VAL A 74 12.78 -3.04 -16.56
CA VAL A 74 13.28 -2.34 -17.77
C VAL A 74 14.66 -2.86 -18.20
N VAL A 75 15.46 -3.37 -17.27
CA VAL A 75 16.82 -3.87 -17.53
C VAL A 75 16.87 -5.37 -17.76
N VAL A 76 16.09 -6.13 -16.97
CA VAL A 76 16.01 -7.58 -17.05
C VAL A 76 14.87 -7.95 -17.99
N HIS A 77 15.07 -7.80 -19.29
CA HIS A 77 14.01 -8.12 -20.24
C HIS A 77 13.92 -9.64 -20.49
N SER A 78 13.08 -10.31 -19.73
CA SER A 78 12.38 -11.54 -20.10
C SER A 78 10.87 -11.31 -19.87
N LEU A 79 10.03 -11.50 -20.90
CA LEU A 79 8.60 -11.21 -20.82
C LEU A 79 7.89 -11.98 -19.69
N GLU A 80 8.45 -13.14 -19.30
CA GLU A 80 7.94 -14.01 -18.25
C GLU A 80 8.04 -13.38 -16.84
N GLU A 81 9.12 -12.68 -16.53
CA GLU A 81 9.30 -11.99 -15.24
C GLU A 81 8.36 -10.79 -15.10
N VAL A 82 8.07 -10.10 -16.21
CA VAL A 82 7.10 -9.00 -16.24
C VAL A 82 5.69 -9.48 -15.90
N PHE A 83 5.30 -10.69 -16.32
CA PHE A 83 4.00 -11.28 -15.99
C PHE A 83 3.86 -11.62 -14.50
N VAL A 84 4.90 -12.18 -13.88
CA VAL A 84 4.89 -12.49 -12.44
C VAL A 84 4.75 -11.21 -11.62
N LEU A 85 5.48 -10.17 -12.02
CA LEU A 85 5.37 -8.87 -11.37
C LEU A 85 3.97 -8.26 -11.51
N ALA A 86 3.40 -8.28 -12.72
CA ALA A 86 2.06 -7.79 -12.97
C ALA A 86 1.01 -8.53 -12.11
N ALA A 87 1.18 -9.85 -11.92
CA ALA A 87 0.32 -10.65 -11.06
C ALA A 87 0.39 -10.22 -9.57
N ILE A 88 1.59 -9.94 -9.06
CA ILE A 88 1.79 -9.46 -7.68
C ILE A 88 1.13 -8.08 -7.49
N ILE A 89 1.28 -7.18 -8.47
CA ILE A 89 0.66 -5.84 -8.43
C ILE A 89 -0.87 -5.95 -8.48
N ALA A 90 -1.41 -6.79 -9.36
CA ALA A 90 -2.85 -7.04 -9.46
C ALA A 90 -3.42 -7.61 -8.16
N LEU A 91 -2.76 -8.59 -7.55
CA LEU A 91 -3.16 -9.15 -6.26
C LEU A 91 -3.21 -8.08 -5.17
N ARG A 92 -2.19 -7.20 -5.14
CA ARG A 92 -2.11 -6.09 -4.20
C ARG A 92 -3.23 -5.06 -4.39
N PHE A 93 -3.64 -4.81 -5.62
CA PHE A 93 -4.78 -3.95 -5.92
C PHE A 93 -6.09 -4.58 -5.45
N ILE A 94 -6.30 -5.87 -5.73
CA ILE A 94 -7.49 -6.61 -5.32
C ILE A 94 -7.64 -6.64 -3.80
N LEU A 95 -6.57 -6.97 -3.06
CA LEU A 95 -6.62 -7.03 -1.60
C LEU A 95 -6.97 -5.67 -0.98
N ASN A 96 -6.39 -4.59 -1.50
CA ASN A 96 -6.70 -3.23 -1.03
C ASN A 96 -8.13 -2.81 -1.37
N LEU A 97 -8.66 -3.20 -2.53
CA LEU A 97 -10.05 -2.92 -2.89
C LEU A 97 -11.05 -3.66 -2.01
N ILE A 98 -10.79 -4.94 -1.70
CA ILE A 98 -11.64 -5.74 -0.81
C ILE A 98 -11.72 -5.06 0.57
N LEU A 99 -10.56 -4.71 1.13
CA LEU A 99 -10.49 -4.04 2.42
C LEU A 99 -11.20 -2.67 2.41
N HIS A 100 -11.05 -1.88 1.34
CA HIS A 100 -11.73 -0.61 1.20
C HIS A 100 -13.26 -0.77 1.14
N TRP A 101 -13.74 -1.81 0.46
CA TRP A 101 -15.15 -2.08 0.29
C TRP A 101 -15.80 -2.59 1.58
N GLU A 102 -15.13 -3.48 2.30
CA GLU A 102 -15.56 -4.01 3.61
C GLU A 102 -15.72 -2.87 4.63
N ILE A 103 -14.71 -2.00 4.74
CA ILE A 103 -14.75 -0.82 5.61
C ILE A 103 -15.90 0.14 5.23
N HIS A 104 -16.33 0.15 3.96
CA HIS A 104 -17.43 1.00 3.51
C HIS A 104 -18.81 0.40 3.76
N GLN A 105 -18.92 -0.93 3.79
CA GLN A 105 -20.14 -1.66 4.13
C GLN A 105 -20.45 -1.56 5.62
N GLU A 106 -19.47 -1.81 6.50
CA GLU A 106 -19.66 -1.75 7.95
C GLU A 106 -20.22 -0.38 8.40
N ARG A 107 -19.73 0.72 7.81
CA ARG A 107 -20.26 2.07 8.09
C ARG A 107 -21.72 2.29 7.68
N ARG A 108 -22.18 1.61 6.63
CA ARG A 108 -23.57 1.68 6.18
C ARG A 108 -24.47 0.87 7.10
N ASP A 109 -23.98 -0.26 7.57
CA ASP A 109 -24.74 -1.14 8.46
C ASP A 109 -24.90 -0.53 9.85
N GLU A 110 -23.84 0.08 10.41
CA GLU A 110 -23.92 0.85 11.66
C GLU A 110 -24.93 2.02 11.56
N ALA A 111 -24.91 2.78 10.47
CA ALA A 111 -25.83 3.91 10.27
C ALA A 111 -27.30 3.44 10.17
N ASN A 112 -27.56 2.33 9.49
CA ASN A 112 -28.89 1.73 9.39
C ASN A 112 -29.37 1.19 10.74
N GLU A 113 -28.48 0.59 11.55
CA GLU A 113 -28.84 0.08 12.87
C GLU A 113 -29.23 1.22 13.84
N ILE A 114 -28.50 2.35 13.81
CA ILE A 114 -28.81 3.55 14.60
C ILE A 114 -30.15 4.14 14.17
N PHE A 115 -30.39 4.26 12.86
CA PHE A 115 -31.65 4.79 12.35
C PHE A 115 -32.83 3.90 12.75
N HIS A 116 -32.69 2.57 12.65
CA HIS A 116 -33.73 1.63 13.10
C HIS A 116 -34.01 1.75 14.61
N LYS A 117 -32.98 1.93 15.45
CA LYS A 117 -33.15 2.15 16.90
C LYS A 117 -33.90 3.46 17.18
N LEU A 118 -33.62 4.54 16.46
CA LEU A 118 -34.31 5.83 16.60
C LEU A 118 -35.79 5.75 16.16
N THR A 119 -36.08 5.08 15.04
CA THR A 119 -37.45 4.94 14.53
C THR A 119 -38.33 4.05 15.42
N LYS A 120 -37.76 3.05 16.10
CA LYS A 120 -38.50 2.24 17.09
C LYS A 120 -38.79 3.01 18.38
N ARG A 121 -37.85 3.84 18.83
CA ARG A 121 -37.95 4.56 20.11
C ARG A 121 -38.92 5.76 20.08
N GLY A 122 -39.28 6.26 18.90
CA GLY A 122 -40.31 7.31 18.73
C GLY A 122 -41.75 6.79 18.65
N LYS A 123 -41.97 5.47 18.75
CA LYS A 123 -43.29 4.81 18.70
C LYS A 123 -43.75 4.24 20.05
N GLU A 124 -42.95 4.36 21.10
CA GLU A 124 -43.29 4.06 22.51
C GLU A 124 -43.49 5.36 23.29
#